data_AF-A0A8S3C307-F1
#
_entry.id   AF-A0A8S3C307-F1
#
_cell.length_a   1.000
_cell.length_b   1.000
_cell.length_c   1.000
_cell.angle_alpha   90.00
_cell.angle_beta   90.00
_cell.angle_gamma   90.00
#
_symmetry.space_group_name_H-M   'P 1'
#
loop_
_entity.id
_entity.type
_entity.pdbx_description
1 polymer ?
#
loop_
_entity_poly.entity_id
_entity_poly.type
_entity_poly.pdbx_seq_one_letter_code
_entity_poly.pdbx_strand_id
1 'polypeptide(L)'
;VEGVVLYDNGITTNISHSNGQSYSRRSLKIKDDTGTINITIWNEKIVEVLEQVVNKTIRMRNGKINHYHDYVTINTYEHTLIQFY
;
A
#
# COMPACT_ATOMS: atom_id res chain seq x y z
N VAL A 1 -8.86 7.03 1.39
CA VAL A 1 -8.93 6.19 2.61
C VAL A 1 -8.03 6.80 3.66
N GLU A 2 -8.39 6.66 4.94
CA GLU A 2 -7.59 7.12 6.07
C GLU A 2 -7.71 6.10 7.19
N GLY A 3 -6.63 5.88 7.93
CA GLY A 3 -6.63 4.94 9.05
C GLY A 3 -5.26 4.79 9.68
N VAL A 4 -5.24 4.10 10.83
CA VAL A 4 -4.01 3.78 11.55
C VAL A 4 -3.38 2.53 10.93
N VAL A 5 -2.06 2.56 10.70
CA VAL A 5 -1.33 1.38 10.22
C VAL A 5 -1.17 0.36 11.34
N LEU A 6 -1.77 -0.81 11.16
CA LEU A 6 -1.66 -1.93 12.09
C LEU A 6 -0.43 -2.81 11.78
N TYR A 7 -0.18 -3.05 10.50
CA TYR A 7 0.90 -3.92 10.03
C TYR A 7 1.58 -3.33 8.80
N ASP A 8 2.89 -3.50 8.75
CA ASP A 8 3.73 -3.26 7.59
C ASP A 8 4.40 -4.58 7.20
N ASN A 9 4.01 -5.13 6.04
CA ASN A 9 4.52 -6.41 5.56
C ASN A 9 5.90 -6.29 4.90
N GLY A 10 6.54 -5.11 4.98
CA GLY A 10 7.84 -4.85 4.38
C GLY A 10 7.80 -4.80 2.85
N ILE A 11 8.98 -4.64 2.26
CA ILE A 11 9.17 -4.54 0.82
C ILE A 11 9.46 -5.93 0.26
N THR A 12 8.67 -6.36 -0.74
CA THR A 12 8.94 -7.56 -1.53
C THR A 12 9.29 -7.15 -2.96
N THR A 13 10.39 -7.67 -3.49
CA THR A 13 10.78 -7.50 -4.90
C THR A 13 10.58 -8.82 -5.64
N ASN A 14 9.96 -8.78 -6.81
CA ASN A 14 9.74 -9.94 -7.67
C ASN A 14 10.31 -9.64 -9.06
N ILE A 15 10.56 -10.70 -9.82
CA ILE A 15 10.96 -10.63 -11.23
C ILE A 15 9.88 -11.36 -12.04
N SER A 16 9.35 -10.69 -13.04
CA SER A 16 8.36 -11.25 -13.96
C SER A 16 8.99 -12.33 -14.83
N HIS A 17 8.39 -13.52 -14.83
CA HIS A 17 8.85 -14.64 -15.65
C HIS A 17 8.65 -14.41 -17.15
N SER A 18 7.70 -13.56 -17.56
CA SER A 18 7.34 -13.38 -18.97
C SER A 18 8.23 -12.37 -19.71
N ASN A 19 8.73 -11.36 -19.01
CA ASN A 19 9.49 -10.27 -19.63
C ASN A 19 10.76 -9.86 -18.84
N GLY A 20 11.08 -10.56 -17.75
CA GLY A 20 12.26 -10.28 -16.92
C GLY A 20 12.19 -8.97 -16.13
N GLN A 21 11.08 -8.23 -16.19
CA GLN A 21 10.96 -6.95 -15.48
C GLN A 21 10.85 -7.18 -13.98
N SER A 22 11.64 -6.45 -13.20
CA SER A 22 11.51 -6.41 -11.75
C SER A 22 10.44 -5.42 -11.32
N TYR A 23 9.75 -5.75 -10.24
CA TYR A 23 8.81 -4.85 -9.58
C TYR A 23 8.85 -5.08 -8.07
N SER A 24 8.64 -4.00 -7.32
CA SER A 24 8.62 -4.04 -5.86
C SER A 24 7.25 -3.61 -5.36
N ARG A 25 6.84 -4.17 -4.22
CA ARG A 25 5.67 -3.71 -3.48
C ARG A 25 5.91 -3.68 -1.99
N ARG A 26 5.31 -2.72 -1.31
CA ARG A 26 5.14 -2.68 0.16
C ARG A 26 3.66 -2.75 0.47
N SER A 27 3.26 -3.60 1.40
CA SER A 27 1.84 -3.75 1.76
C SER A 27 1.60 -3.32 3.19
N LEU A 28 0.66 -2.40 3.39
CA LEU A 28 0.23 -1.93 4.69
C LEU A 28 -1.19 -2.40 4.96
N LYS A 29 -1.47 -2.84 6.19
CA LYS A 29 -2.84 -3.05 6.65
C LYS A 29 -3.23 -1.88 7.54
N ILE A 30 -4.27 -1.16 7.14
CA ILE A 30 -4.79 -0.02 7.91
C ILE A 30 -6.15 -0.34 8.51
N LYS A 31 -6.49 0.36 9.58
CA LYS A 31 -7.76 0.27 10.28
C LYS A 31 -8.39 1.63 10.48
N ASP A 32 -9.69 1.69 10.27
CA ASP A 32 -10.57 2.75 10.77
C ASP A 32 -11.72 2.15 11.59
N ASP A 33 -12.72 2.95 11.94
CA ASP A 33 -13.87 2.51 12.73
C ASP A 33 -14.77 1.50 11.99
N THR A 34 -14.68 1.44 10.65
CA THR A 34 -15.49 0.56 9.82
C THR A 34 -14.86 -0.81 9.58
N GLY A 35 -13.55 -0.92 9.73
CA GLY A 35 -12.84 -2.18 9.57
C GLY A 35 -11.39 -2.01 9.15
N THR A 36 -10.88 -2.99 8.39
CA THR A 36 -9.49 -2.97 7.91
C THR A 36 -9.42 -3.16 6.41
N ILE A 37 -8.46 -2.50 5.77
CA ILE A 37 -8.16 -2.67 4.35
C ILE A 37 -6.66 -2.76 4.11
N ASN A 38 -6.27 -3.42 3.03
CA ASN A 38 -4.89 -3.45 2.57
C ASN A 38 -4.62 -2.30 1.60
N ILE A 39 -3.46 -1.70 1.73
CA ILE A 39 -2.88 -0.77 0.76
C ILE A 39 -1.63 -1.43 0.18
N THR A 40 -1.53 -1.45 -1.14
CA THR A 40 -0.33 -1.90 -1.85
C THR A 40 0.36 -0.70 -2.51
N ILE A 41 1.55 -0.39 -2.04
CA ILE A 41 2.43 0.63 -2.60
C ILE A 41 3.39 -0.03 -3.58
N TRP A 42 3.48 0.49 -4.79
CA TRP A 42 4.26 -0.09 -5.89
C TRP A 42 5.52 0.72 -6.20
N ASN A 43 6.60 0.02 -6.50
CA ASN A 43 7.82 0.54 -7.12
C ASN A 43 8.33 1.84 -6.47
N GLU A 44 8.48 2.91 -7.25
CA GLU A 44 9.00 4.20 -6.81
C GLU A 44 8.16 4.85 -5.71
N LYS A 45 6.86 4.57 -5.63
CA LYS A 45 6.01 5.09 -4.54
C LYS A 45 6.39 4.55 -3.17
N ILE A 46 7.15 3.45 -3.10
CA ILE A 46 7.61 2.87 -1.83
C ILE A 46 8.46 3.87 -1.05
N VAL A 47 9.26 4.70 -1.74
CA VAL A 47 10.12 5.69 -1.08
C VAL A 47 9.34 6.83 -0.42
N GLU A 48 8.07 7.03 -0.78
CA GLU A 48 7.19 8.01 -0.14
C GLU A 48 6.72 7.55 1.25
N VAL A 49 6.93 6.28 1.61
CA VAL A 49 6.45 5.70 2.86
C VAL A 49 7.55 5.64 3.91
N LEU A 50 7.33 6.31 5.04
CA LEU A 50 8.25 6.36 6.17
C LEU A 50 8.67 4.95 6.64
N GLU A 51 9.90 4.86 7.15
CA GLU A 51 10.28 3.75 8.01
C GLU A 51 9.50 3.82 9.33
N GLN A 52 9.23 2.66 9.94
CA GLN A 52 8.48 2.55 11.20
C GLN A 52 7.11 3.24 11.14
N VAL A 53 6.31 2.85 10.15
CA VAL A 53 4.99 3.45 9.88
C VAL A 53 3.87 2.89 10.76
N VAL A 54 4.11 1.76 11.43
CA VAL A 54 3.13 1.14 12.35
C VAL A 54 2.73 2.13 13.45
N ASN A 55 1.45 2.15 13.80
CA ASN A 55 0.79 3.08 14.73
C ASN A 55 0.69 4.55 14.24
N LYS A 56 1.17 4.88 13.04
CA LYS A 56 0.95 6.21 12.45
C LYS A 56 -0.39 6.24 11.70
N THR A 57 -0.99 7.43 11.64
CA THR A 57 -2.16 7.65 10.81
C THR A 57 -1.72 7.98 9.40
N ILE A 58 -2.31 7.31 8.41
CA ILE A 58 -2.08 7.61 7.00
C ILE A 58 -3.37 7.98 6.31
N ARG A 59 -3.25 8.89 5.34
CA ARG A 59 -4.33 9.21 4.40
C ARG A 59 -3.81 9.01 2.99
N MET A 60 -4.56 8.24 2.21
CA MET A 60 -4.28 7.98 0.80
C MET A 60 -5.43 8.46 -0.08
N ARG A 61 -5.09 9.16 -1.17
CA ARG A 61 -6.03 9.70 -2.16
C ARG A 61 -5.65 9.24 -3.58
N ASN A 62 -6.65 9.17 -4.45
CA ASN A 62 -6.49 8.75 -5.86
C ASN A 62 -5.87 7.35 -6.00
N GLY A 63 -6.28 6.44 -5.13
CA GLY A 63 -5.90 5.03 -5.18
C GLY A 63 -6.78 4.24 -6.14
N LYS A 64 -6.21 3.20 -6.77
CA LYS A 64 -6.97 2.25 -7.57
C LYS A 64 -7.47 1.10 -6.71
N ILE A 65 -8.78 0.91 -6.66
CA ILE A 65 -9.39 -0.24 -5.98
C ILE A 65 -9.23 -1.48 -6.87
N ASN A 66 -8.68 -2.56 -6.30
CA ASN A 66 -8.71 -3.89 -6.90
C ASN A 66 -9.47 -4.85 -5.99
N HIS A 67 -10.23 -5.75 -6.62
CA HIS A 67 -10.89 -6.87 -5.97
C HIS A 67 -10.08 -8.13 -6.24
N TYR A 68 -9.73 -8.87 -5.19
CA TYR A 68 -9.07 -10.16 -5.28
C TYR A 68 -9.88 -11.16 -4.49
N HIS A 69 -10.56 -12.10 -5.15
CA HIS A 69 -11.38 -13.17 -4.54
C HIS A 69 -12.06 -12.72 -3.22
N ASP A 70 -11.39 -12.89 -2.08
CA ASP A 70 -11.92 -12.66 -0.74
C ASP A 70 -11.56 -11.29 -0.09
N TYR A 71 -10.81 -10.41 -0.77
CA TYR A 71 -10.43 -9.12 -0.22
C TYR A 71 -10.36 -7.98 -1.24
N VAL A 72 -10.58 -6.77 -0.74
CA VAL A 72 -10.38 -5.52 -1.47
C VAL A 72 -9.05 -4.91 -1.05
N THR A 73 -8.29 -4.40 -2.02
CA THR A 73 -7.07 -3.64 -1.76
C THR A 73 -7.09 -2.32 -2.53
N ILE A 74 -6.37 -1.34 -2.00
CA ILE A 74 -6.18 -0.05 -2.66
C ILE A 74 -4.71 0.04 -3.09
N ASN A 75 -4.49 0.16 -4.38
CA ASN A 75 -3.16 0.23 -4.98
C ASN A 75 -2.77 1.67 -5.25
N THR A 76 -1.49 1.98 -5.06
CA THR A 76 -0.90 3.23 -5.54
C THR A 76 -0.71 3.19 -7.07
N TYR A 77 -0.82 4.35 -7.69
CA TYR A 77 -0.42 4.62 -9.07
C TYR A 77 0.23 6.01 -9.14
N GLU A 78 0.62 6.47 -10.32
CA GLU A 78 1.37 7.73 -10.54
C GLU A 78 0.83 8.93 -9.74
N HIS A 79 -0.49 9.18 -9.80
CA HIS A 79 -1.13 10.34 -9.15
C HIS A 79 -1.68 10.05 -7.75
N THR A 80 -1.34 8.89 -7.17
CA THR A 80 -1.69 8.59 -5.79
C THR A 80 -0.90 9.48 -4.84
N LEU A 81 -1.61 10.06 -3.88
CA LEU A 81 -1.04 10.88 -2.82
C LEU A 81 -1.10 10.12 -1.50
N ILE A 82 0.02 10.08 -0.77
CA ILE A 82 0.14 9.48 0.56
C ILE A 82 0.56 10.58 1.54
N GLN A 83 -0.16 10.72 2.64
CA GLN A 83 0.11 11.70 3.69
C GLN A 83 0.14 10.99 5.05
N PHE A 84 1.03 11.44 5.94
CA PHE A 84 1.20 10.92 7.30
C PHE A 84 0.80 12.00 8.31
N TYR A 85 0.20 11.59 9.43
CA TYR A 85 -0.18 12.43 10.56
C TYR A 85 0.35 11.85 11.87
#